data_AF-A0A2E0BQA1-F1
#
_entry.id   AF-A0A2E0BQA1-F1
#
_cell.length_a   1.000
_cell.length_b   1.000
_cell.length_c   1.000
_cell.angle_alpha   90.00
_cell.angle_beta   90.00
_cell.angle_gamma   90.00
#
_symmetry.space_group_name_H-M   'P 1'
#
loop_
_entity.id
_entity.type
_entity.pdbx_description
1 polymer ?
#
loop_
_entity_poly.entity_id
_entity_poly.type
_entity_poly.pdbx_seq_one_letter_code
_entity_poly.pdbx_strand_id
1 'polypeptide(L)'
;MKIQKPTEYDISFKYICENCGCSHWLFLREAQCPDFQIVCECMEIIKPQTISKIDIIYSQDKPVVTENNLPVDTLNKCVKTLCSLGYETAEAEDMIRQSFDKINSDDCSELVKYALKNFGASYV
;
A
#
# COMPACT_ATOMS: atom_id res chain seq x y z
N MET A 1 -12.42 11.19 2.68
CA MET A 1 -13.02 9.90 2.24
C MET A 1 -13.33 9.07 3.46
N LYS A 2 -14.50 8.45 3.56
CA LYS A 2 -14.81 7.50 4.62
C LYS A 2 -14.33 6.11 4.19
N ILE A 3 -13.50 5.48 5.00
CA ILE A 3 -13.08 4.10 4.77
C ILE A 3 -14.30 3.21 5.07
N GLN A 4 -14.74 2.44 4.08
CA GLN A 4 -15.88 1.53 4.21
C GLN A 4 -15.37 0.08 4.25
N LYS A 5 -15.89 -0.69 5.20
CA LYS A 5 -15.65 -2.14 5.26
C LYS A 5 -16.62 -2.86 4.31
N PRO A 6 -16.20 -3.97 3.68
CA PRO A 6 -17.10 -4.82 2.91
C PRO A 6 -18.28 -5.26 3.77
N THR A 7 -19.48 -5.23 3.20
CA THR A 7 -20.70 -5.77 3.81
C THR A 7 -20.85 -7.26 3.57
N GLU A 8 -20.27 -7.76 2.48
CA GLU A 8 -20.28 -9.15 2.07
C GLU A 8 -18.91 -9.53 1.48
N TYR A 9 -18.56 -10.81 1.59
CA TYR A 9 -17.35 -11.36 0.99
C TYR A 9 -17.61 -12.80 0.52
N ASP A 10 -16.96 -13.17 -0.57
CA ASP A 10 -16.94 -14.54 -1.09
C ASP A 10 -15.48 -14.97 -1.22
N ILE A 11 -15.19 -16.23 -0.86
CA ILE A 11 -13.83 -16.78 -0.82
C ILE A 11 -13.84 -18.10 -1.56
N SER A 12 -12.92 -18.22 -2.51
CA SER A 12 -12.71 -19.45 -3.29
C SER A 12 -11.38 -20.10 -2.92
N PHE A 13 -11.40 -21.42 -2.73
CA PHE A 13 -10.27 -22.26 -2.39
C PHE A 13 -9.89 -23.11 -3.58
N LYS A 14 -8.59 -23.14 -3.90
CA LYS A 14 -8.06 -23.99 -4.97
C LYS A 14 -7.49 -25.28 -4.39
N TYR A 15 -8.00 -26.40 -4.85
CA TYR A 15 -7.50 -27.74 -4.57
C TYR A 15 -6.88 -28.31 -5.84
N ILE A 16 -5.77 -29.04 -5.71
CA ILE A 16 -5.10 -29.69 -6.84
C ILE A 16 -5.23 -31.19 -6.63
N CYS A 17 -5.73 -31.90 -7.65
CA CYS A 17 -5.78 -33.35 -7.64
C CYS A 17 -4.36 -33.93 -7.74
N GLU A 18 -3.98 -34.81 -6.82
CA GLU A 18 -2.65 -35.45 -6.83
C GLU A 18 -2.48 -36.44 -7.99
N ASN A 19 -3.57 -37.01 -8.50
CA ASN A 19 -3.52 -38.01 -9.56
C ASN A 19 -3.33 -37.39 -10.96
N CYS A 20 -4.16 -36.42 -11.33
CA CYS A 20 -4.14 -35.81 -12.67
C CYS A 20 -3.65 -34.34 -12.72
N GLY A 21 -3.41 -33.71 -11.57
CA GLY A 21 -2.97 -32.31 -11.49
C GLY A 21 -4.07 -31.28 -11.77
N CYS A 22 -5.33 -31.70 -12.02
CA CYS A 22 -6.43 -30.78 -12.27
C CYS A 22 -6.70 -29.88 -11.06
N SER A 23 -7.10 -28.65 -11.34
CA SER A 23 -7.46 -27.66 -10.32
C SER A 23 -8.97 -27.64 -10.10
N HIS A 24 -9.38 -27.73 -8.84
CA HIS A 24 -10.77 -27.68 -8.40
C HIS A 24 -10.96 -26.46 -7.51
N TRP A 25 -11.97 -25.65 -7.82
CA TRP A 25 -12.31 -24.47 -7.05
C TRP A 25 -13.55 -24.76 -6.21
N LEU A 26 -13.48 -24.44 -4.91
CA LEU A 26 -14.60 -24.53 -3.99
C LEU A 26 -14.88 -23.18 -3.36
N PHE A 27 -16.14 -22.88 -3.12
CA PHE A 27 -16.56 -21.75 -2.31
C PHE A 27 -16.45 -22.06 -0.81
N LEU A 28 -16.38 -21.02 0.01
CA LEU A 28 -16.36 -21.15 1.46
C LEU A 28 -17.50 -22.00 2.01
N ARG A 29 -18.71 -21.87 1.46
CA ARG A 29 -19.88 -22.64 1.91
C ARG A 29 -19.68 -24.15 1.72
N GLU A 30 -19.05 -24.54 0.61
CA GLU A 30 -18.74 -25.93 0.29
C GLU A 30 -17.62 -26.45 1.20
N ALA A 31 -16.57 -25.65 1.39
CA ALA A 31 -15.46 -25.98 2.27
C ALA A 31 -15.83 -26.03 3.77
N GLN A 32 -16.92 -25.39 4.17
CA GLN A 32 -17.48 -25.45 5.54
C GLN A 32 -18.41 -26.64 5.74
N CYS A 33 -18.82 -27.34 4.67
CA CYS A 33 -19.72 -28.47 4.77
C CYS A 33 -18.95 -29.71 5.31
N PRO A 34 -19.42 -30.34 6.39
CA PRO A 34 -18.82 -31.59 6.88
C PRO A 34 -18.92 -32.69 5.81
N ASP A 35 -17.85 -33.48 5.68
CA ASP A 35 -17.77 -34.60 4.73
C ASP A 35 -17.99 -34.22 3.26
N PHE A 36 -17.79 -32.95 2.90
CA PHE A 36 -17.77 -32.53 1.50
C PHE A 36 -16.68 -33.29 0.72
N GLN A 37 -17.00 -33.69 -0.51
CA GLN A 37 -16.10 -34.43 -1.39
C GLN A 37 -16.03 -33.76 -2.76
N ILE A 38 -14.81 -33.62 -3.27
CA ILE A 38 -14.57 -33.19 -4.64
C ILE A 38 -14.35 -34.44 -5.47
N VAL A 39 -15.20 -34.64 -6.48
CA VAL A 39 -15.01 -35.70 -7.46
C VAL A 39 -14.22 -35.12 -8.63
N CYS A 40 -13.00 -35.60 -8.81
CA CYS A 40 -12.16 -35.21 -9.94
C CYS A 40 -12.60 -35.94 -11.22
N GLU A 41 -12.29 -35.37 -12.39
CA GLU A 41 -12.53 -36.01 -13.70
C GLU A 41 -11.77 -37.34 -13.87
N CYS A 42 -10.64 -37.49 -13.17
CA CYS A 42 -9.91 -38.76 -13.14
C CYS A 42 -10.50 -39.79 -12.17
N MET A 43 -11.71 -39.54 -11.64
CA MET A 43 -12.44 -40.36 -10.67
C MET A 43 -11.82 -40.42 -9.27
N GLU A 44 -10.78 -39.63 -9.02
CA GLU A 44 -10.20 -39.48 -7.68
C GLU A 44 -11.13 -38.65 -6.78
N ILE A 45 -11.28 -39.07 -5.52
CA ILE A 45 -12.12 -38.40 -4.53
C ILE A 45 -11.21 -37.64 -3.57
N ILE A 46 -11.26 -36.31 -3.62
CA ILE A 46 -10.51 -35.45 -2.70
C ILE A 46 -11.43 -35.07 -1.55
N LYS A 47 -11.01 -35.35 -0.32
CA LYS A 47 -11.73 -34.96 0.89
C LYS A 47 -11.07 -33.72 1.50
N PRO A 48 -11.52 -32.49 1.18
CA PRO A 48 -10.98 -31.28 1.79
C PRO A 48 -11.24 -31.27 3.29
N GLN A 49 -10.32 -30.66 4.04
CA GLN A 49 -10.51 -30.44 5.46
C GLN A 49 -11.57 -29.35 5.68
N THR A 50 -12.55 -29.63 6.54
CA THR A 50 -13.62 -28.68 6.83
C THR A 50 -13.08 -27.43 7.52
N ILE A 51 -13.36 -26.28 6.94
CA ILE A 51 -12.97 -24.98 7.48
C ILE A 51 -13.98 -24.57 8.56
N SER A 52 -13.53 -24.27 9.77
CA SER A 52 -14.42 -23.84 10.86
C SER A 52 -14.66 -22.33 10.88
N LYS A 53 -13.62 -21.53 10.69
CA LYS A 53 -13.68 -20.07 10.78
C LYS A 53 -12.62 -19.40 9.92
N ILE A 54 -12.96 -18.25 9.34
CA ILE A 54 -12.02 -17.35 8.67
C ILE A 54 -12.17 -15.96 9.29
N ASP A 55 -11.06 -15.39 9.72
CA ASP A 55 -11.00 -14.05 10.28
C ASP A 55 -10.27 -13.11 9.32
N ILE A 56 -10.93 -12.02 8.92
CA ILE A 56 -10.32 -10.95 8.10
C ILE A 56 -9.80 -9.88 9.05
N ILE A 57 -8.47 -9.78 9.16
CA ILE A 57 -7.80 -8.80 10.00
C ILE A 57 -7.33 -7.65 9.11
N TYR A 58 -7.86 -6.46 9.36
CA TYR A 58 -7.40 -5.24 8.70
C TYR A 58 -6.25 -4.65 9.50
N SER A 59 -5.15 -4.32 8.82
CA SER A 59 -4.06 -3.56 9.42
C SER A 59 -4.62 -2.25 9.98
N GLN A 60 -4.43 -2.03 11.28
CA GLN A 60 -4.70 -0.74 11.91
C GLN A 60 -3.53 0.23 11.72
N ASP A 61 -2.60 -0.10 10.84
CA ASP A 61 -1.59 0.84 10.40
C ASP A 61 -2.32 2.05 9.79
N LYS A 62 -2.62 3.04 10.63
CA LYS A 62 -2.31 4.41 10.23
C LYS A 62 -0.88 4.29 9.72
N PRO A 63 -0.55 4.72 8.49
CA PRO A 63 0.85 4.88 8.14
C PRO A 63 1.45 5.59 9.34
N VAL A 64 2.40 4.94 10.02
CA VAL A 64 3.28 5.65 10.93
C VAL A 64 4.00 6.57 9.97
N VAL A 65 3.43 7.77 9.81
CA VAL A 65 4.23 8.93 9.48
C VAL A 65 5.19 8.91 10.65
N THR A 66 6.35 8.28 10.46
CA THR A 66 7.55 8.75 11.13
C THR A 66 7.48 10.23 10.82
N GLU A 67 7.09 11.01 11.81
CA GLU A 67 7.35 12.43 11.83
C GLU A 67 8.88 12.54 11.76
N ASN A 68 9.44 12.31 10.58
CA ASN A 68 10.64 12.98 10.14
C ASN A 68 10.16 14.43 9.98
N ASN A 69 9.91 15.09 11.10
CA ASN A 69 9.57 16.50 11.09
C ASN A 69 10.88 17.17 10.70
N LEU A 70 10.96 17.60 9.44
CA LEU A 70 11.98 18.54 9.02
C LEU A 70 12.01 19.67 10.07
N PRO A 71 13.15 19.93 10.72
CA PRO A 71 13.23 20.96 11.74
C PRO A 71 12.67 22.28 11.19
N VAL A 72 11.80 22.94 11.96
CA VAL A 72 11.10 24.16 11.53
C VAL A 72 12.10 25.23 11.07
N ASP A 73 13.27 25.31 11.71
CA ASP A 73 14.35 26.20 11.31
C ASP A 73 14.93 25.88 9.94
N THR A 74 15.08 24.59 9.60
CA THR A 74 15.56 24.15 8.29
C THR A 74 14.51 24.42 7.21
N LEU A 75 13.24 24.12 7.49
CA LEU A 75 12.13 24.42 6.58
C LEU A 75 12.06 25.92 6.27
N ASN A 76 12.08 26.76 7.30
CA ASN A 76 12.03 28.22 7.13
C ASN A 76 13.21 28.78 6.33
N LYS A 77 14.41 28.21 6.48
CA LYS A 77 15.58 28.59 5.68
C LYS A 77 15.38 28.22 4.21
N CYS A 78 14.96 26.98 3.93
CA CYS A 78 14.72 26.51 2.57
C CYS A 78 13.64 27.33 1.86
N VAL A 79 12.52 27.58 2.55
CA VAL A 79 11.40 28.38 2.03
C VAL A 79 11.86 29.82 1.73
N LYS A 80 12.61 30.46 2.64
CA LYS A 80 13.17 31.80 2.37
C LYS A 80 14.06 31.83 1.13
N THR A 81 14.88 30.80 0.93
CA THR A 81 15.73 30.69 -0.27
C THR A 81 14.89 30.56 -1.53
N LEU A 82 13.88 29.69 -1.56
CA LEU A 82 12.98 29.56 -2.72
C LEU A 82 12.16 30.84 -2.96
N CYS A 83 11.65 31.50 -1.92
CA CYS A 83 10.97 32.78 -2.07
C CYS A 83 11.90 33.87 -2.64
N SER A 84 13.20 33.86 -2.29
CA SER A 84 14.18 34.77 -2.90
C SER A 84 14.43 34.51 -4.40
N LEU A 85 14.09 33.30 -4.87
CA LEU A 85 14.13 32.90 -6.28
C LEU A 85 12.80 33.16 -7.01
N GLY A 86 11.78 33.69 -6.33
CA GLY A 86 10.50 34.08 -6.92
C GLY A 86 9.34 33.11 -6.70
N TYR A 87 9.53 32.05 -5.92
CA TYR A 87 8.45 31.10 -5.59
C TYR A 87 7.52 31.64 -4.51
N GLU A 88 6.23 31.29 -4.58
CA GLU A 88 5.28 31.60 -3.52
C GLU A 88 5.59 30.78 -2.25
N THR A 89 5.35 31.34 -1.06
CA THR A 89 5.66 30.68 0.21
C THR A 89 5.01 29.31 0.34
N ALA A 90 3.75 29.17 -0.07
CA ALA A 90 3.02 27.90 0.00
C ALA A 90 3.59 26.86 -0.98
N GLU A 91 3.95 27.30 -2.20
CA GLU A 91 4.58 26.45 -3.22
C GLU A 91 5.98 25.99 -2.75
N ALA A 92 6.78 26.91 -2.23
CA ALA A 92 8.10 26.63 -1.68
C ALA A 92 8.04 25.65 -0.50
N GLU A 93 7.05 25.78 0.39
CA GLU A 93 6.87 24.85 1.50
C GLU A 93 6.53 23.44 1.00
N ASP A 94 5.62 23.32 0.03
CA ASP A 94 5.22 22.05 -0.55
C ASP A 94 6.39 21.36 -1.29
N MET A 95 7.14 22.12 -2.11
CA MET A 95 8.33 21.61 -2.80
C MET A 95 9.38 21.06 -1.83
N ILE A 96 9.61 21.73 -0.70
CA ILE A 96 10.61 21.30 0.29
C ILE A 96 10.15 20.07 1.08
N ARG A 97 8.87 20.01 1.47
CA ARG A 97 8.31 18.82 2.14
C ARG A 97 8.37 17.59 1.24
N GLN A 98 7.99 17.73 -0.02
CA GLN A 98 8.10 16.64 -1.00
C GLN A 98 9.55 16.22 -1.26
N SER A 99 10.48 17.18 -1.27
CA SER A 99 11.91 16.89 -1.40
C SER A 99 12.40 16.09 -0.19
N PHE A 100 12.06 16.52 1.01
CA PHE A 100 12.42 15.88 2.27
C PHE A 100 11.91 14.45 2.36
N ASP A 101 10.66 14.20 1.95
CA ASP A 101 10.08 12.84 1.90
C ASP A 101 10.83 11.89 0.96
N LYS A 102 11.55 12.43 -0.05
CA LYS A 102 12.28 11.63 -1.05
C LYS A 102 13.73 11.38 -0.68
N ILE A 103 14.45 12.41 -0.20
CA ILE A 103 15.89 12.30 0.10
C ILE A 103 16.17 12.02 1.58
N ASN A 104 15.19 12.27 2.47
CA ASN A 104 15.30 12.10 3.92
C ASN A 104 16.58 12.74 4.51
N SER A 105 16.92 13.93 4.01
CA SER A 105 18.09 14.73 4.40
C SER A 105 17.63 16.02 5.06
N ASP A 106 18.30 16.43 6.13
CA ASP A 106 18.06 17.68 6.85
C ASP A 106 18.97 18.84 6.36
N ASP A 107 19.80 18.60 5.33
CA ASP A 107 20.64 19.63 4.73
C ASP A 107 19.84 20.56 3.81
N CYS A 108 19.88 21.86 4.13
CA CYS A 108 19.17 22.89 3.39
C CYS A 108 19.60 22.99 1.91
N SER A 109 20.88 22.74 1.62
CA SER A 109 21.40 22.86 0.25
C SER A 109 20.95 21.69 -0.61
N GLU A 110 20.94 20.48 -0.06
CA GLU A 110 20.44 19.28 -0.74
C GLU A 110 18.94 19.37 -1.03
N LEU A 111 18.15 19.81 -0.04
CA LEU A 111 16.70 19.98 -0.19
C LEU A 111 16.36 21.00 -1.28
N VAL A 112 16.99 22.17 -1.27
CA VAL A 112 16.74 23.22 -2.27
C VAL A 112 17.22 22.79 -3.66
N LYS A 113 18.38 22.14 -3.78
CA LYS A 113 18.88 21.61 -5.07
C LYS A 113 17.92 20.57 -5.65
N TYR A 114 17.43 19.66 -4.81
CA TYR A 114 16.47 18.66 -5.25
C TYR A 114 15.14 19.30 -5.67
N ALA A 115 14.66 20.27 -4.89
CA ALA A 115 13.44 21.00 -5.20
C ALA A 115 13.53 21.71 -6.56
N LEU A 116 14.60 22.47 -6.79
CA LEU A 116 14.82 23.17 -8.06
C LEU A 116 14.99 22.20 -9.24
N LYS A 117 15.63 21.05 -9.05
CA LYS A 117 15.81 20.06 -10.12
C LYS A 117 14.50 19.41 -10.56
N ASN A 118 13.60 19.12 -9.61
CA ASN A 118 12.39 18.34 -9.89
C ASN A 118 11.16 19.21 -10.14
N PHE A 119 11.11 20.40 -9.57
CA PHE A 119 9.97 21.31 -9.66
C PHE A 119 10.33 22.64 -10.33
N GLY A 120 11.61 22.95 -10.49
CA GLY A 120 12.04 24.16 -11.20
C GLY A 120 11.75 24.05 -12.69
N ALA A 121 11.06 25.06 -13.23
CA ALA A 121 10.90 25.20 -14.66
C ALA A 121 12.27 25.39 -15.32
N SER A 122 12.64 24.48 -16.22
CA SER A 122 13.75 24.71 -17.13
C SER A 122 13.32 25.78 -18.12
N TYR A 123 13.71 27.04 -17.90
CA TYR A 123 13.71 28.02 -18.97
C TYR A 123 14.79 27.60 -19.96
N VAL A 124 14.37 26.93 -21.04
CA VAL A 124 15.09 26.86 -22.32
C VAL A 124 14.62 28.02 -23.18
#